data_AF-A0A6J6JPP2-F1
#
_entry.id   AF-A0A6J6JPP2-F1
#
_cell.length_a   1.000
_cell.length_b   1.000
_cell.length_c   1.000
_cell.angle_alpha   90.00
_cell.angle_beta   90.00
_cell.angle_gamma   90.00
#
_symmetry.space_group_name_H-M   'P 1'
#
loop_
_entity.id
_entity.type
_entity.pdbx_description
1 polymer ?
#
loop_
_entity_poly.entity_id
_entity_poly.type
_entity_poly.pdbx_seq_one_letter_code
_entity_poly.pdbx_strand_id
1 'polypeptide(L)'
;MVNDLLYYPGDSYTTPDKKVPVLACPTSAPWLKIGDVMDFVAVVKPSKSFATHNALLSDLGHDLNNGRVKQVTESFGGEFTYLRVGESLDI
;
A
#
# COMPACT_ATOMS: atom_id res chain seq x y z
N MET A 1 -10.83 -8.84 3.09
CA MET A 1 -11.11 -8.39 1.71
C MET A 1 -12.57 -8.00 1.64
N VAL A 2 -12.87 -6.92 0.93
CA VAL A 2 -14.23 -6.40 0.75
C VAL A 2 -14.61 -6.61 -0.72
N ASN A 3 -15.72 -7.32 -0.95
CA ASN A 3 -16.29 -7.59 -2.27
C ASN A 3 -15.29 -8.14 -3.30
N ASP A 4 -14.31 -8.94 -2.85
CA ASP A 4 -13.21 -9.46 -3.69
C ASP A 4 -12.40 -8.40 -4.45
N LEU A 5 -12.52 -7.13 -4.07
CA LEU A 5 -11.92 -5.98 -4.76
C LEU A 5 -10.88 -5.28 -3.90
N LEU A 6 -11.27 -4.85 -2.70
CA LEU A 6 -10.40 -4.08 -1.80
C LEU A 6 -9.81 -5.00 -0.73
N TYR A 7 -8.49 -5.07 -0.68
CA TYR A 7 -7.77 -5.65 0.44
C TYR A 7 -7.24 -4.54 1.36
N TYR A 8 -7.79 -4.49 2.57
CA TYR A 8 -7.31 -3.63 3.64
C TYR A 8 -6.89 -4.50 4.84
N PRO A 9 -5.58 -4.76 5.01
CA PRO A 9 -5.07 -5.64 6.06
C PRO A 9 -4.98 -4.98 7.45
N GLY A 10 -5.31 -3.69 7.57
CA GLY A 10 -5.05 -2.91 8.78
C GLY A 10 -3.55 -2.82 9.08
N ASP A 11 -3.16 -2.98 10.34
CA ASP A 11 -1.77 -2.88 10.81
C ASP A 11 -1.04 -4.22 10.67
N SER A 12 -1.13 -4.84 9.49
CA SER A 12 -0.54 -6.15 9.23
C SER A 12 -0.05 -6.31 7.79
N TYR A 13 0.88 -7.24 7.61
CA TYR A 13 1.36 -7.71 6.31
C TYR A 13 0.90 -9.14 6.02
N THR A 14 -0.27 -9.53 6.52
CA THR A 14 -0.83 -10.85 6.26
C THR A 14 -1.12 -10.99 4.77
N THR A 15 -0.56 -12.01 4.14
CA THR A 15 -0.76 -12.27 2.72
C THR A 15 -2.12 -12.93 2.49
N PRO A 16 -2.95 -12.42 1.57
CA PRO A 16 -4.22 -13.05 1.22
C PRO A 16 -3.97 -14.31 0.38
N ASP A 17 -4.95 -15.21 0.38
CA ASP A 17 -4.96 -16.47 -0.38
C ASP A 17 -5.48 -16.30 -1.82
N LYS A 18 -5.75 -15.06 -2.24
CA LYS A 18 -6.32 -14.71 -3.54
C LYS A 18 -5.69 -13.44 -4.11
N LYS A 19 -5.87 -13.25 -5.42
CA LYS A 19 -5.43 -12.05 -6.13
C LYS A 19 -6.07 -10.80 -5.52
N VAL A 20 -5.29 -9.72 -5.44
CA VAL A 20 -5.72 -8.44 -4.90
C VAL A 20 -5.84 -7.41 -6.01
N PRO A 21 -7.05 -6.98 -6.38
CA PRO A 21 -7.21 -5.87 -7.33
C PRO A 21 -6.71 -4.55 -6.75
N VAL A 22 -7.12 -4.21 -5.53
CA VAL A 22 -6.76 -2.94 -4.86
C VAL A 22 -6.22 -3.21 -3.46
N LEU A 23 -5.02 -2.69 -3.17
CA LEU A 23 -4.37 -2.79 -1.87
C LEU A 23 -4.34 -1.43 -1.13
N ALA A 24 -4.96 -1.38 0.04
CA ALA A 24 -4.74 -0.32 1.02
C ALA A 24 -3.49 -0.68 1.87
N CYS A 25 -2.31 -0.22 1.45
CA CYS A 25 -1.03 -0.65 1.99
C CYS A 25 -0.66 0.15 3.25
N PRO A 26 -0.40 -0.47 4.43
CA PRO A 26 0.06 0.25 5.60
C PRO A 26 1.55 0.63 5.46
N THR A 27 1.87 1.93 5.40
CA THR A 27 3.21 2.41 5.03
C THR A 27 3.97 3.14 6.14
N SER A 28 3.37 3.35 7.32
CA SER A 28 4.10 3.86 8.50
C SER A 28 3.63 3.18 9.78
N ALA A 29 4.57 2.97 10.70
CA ALA A 29 4.31 2.56 12.07
C ALA A 29 5.62 2.68 12.89
N PRO A 30 5.56 2.93 14.21
CA PRO A 30 6.75 2.92 15.07
C PRO A 30 7.60 1.64 15.04
N TRP A 31 7.01 0.51 14.65
CA TRP A 31 7.65 -0.82 14.57
C TRP A 31 7.98 -1.26 13.15
N LEU A 32 7.60 -0.46 12.14
CA LEU A 32 7.68 -0.82 10.73
C LEU A 32 9.11 -0.72 10.20
N LYS A 33 9.48 -1.67 9.33
CA LYS A 33 10.63 -1.54 8.42
C LYS A 33 10.12 -1.41 6.99
N ILE A 34 10.65 -0.45 6.25
CA ILE A 34 10.18 -0.21 4.87
C ILE A 34 10.43 -1.42 3.94
N GLY A 35 11.46 -2.22 4.23
CA GLY A 35 11.72 -3.48 3.52
C GLY A 35 10.56 -4.47 3.64
N ASP A 36 9.96 -4.62 4.82
CA ASP A 36 8.85 -5.55 5.04
C ASP A 36 7.59 -5.12 4.25
N VAL A 37 7.37 -3.80 4.12
CA VAL A 37 6.31 -3.24 3.26
C VAL A 37 6.58 -3.60 1.79
N MET A 38 7.81 -3.43 1.34
CA MET A 38 8.21 -3.73 -0.04
C MET A 38 8.03 -5.22 -0.35
N ASP A 39 8.48 -6.10 0.55
CA ASP A 39 8.32 -7.55 0.42
C ASP A 39 6.83 -7.94 0.38
N PHE A 40 6.02 -7.34 1.25
CA PHE A 40 4.58 -7.55 1.26
C PHE A 40 3.92 -7.15 -0.07
N VAL A 41 4.22 -5.97 -0.59
CA VAL A 41 3.70 -5.51 -1.89
C VAL A 41 4.17 -6.42 -3.02
N ALA A 42 5.43 -6.88 -2.99
CA ALA A 42 6.00 -7.79 -3.98
C ALA A 42 5.36 -9.20 -3.95
N VAL A 43 4.89 -9.66 -2.79
CA VAL A 43 4.14 -10.92 -2.66
C VAL A 43 2.70 -10.75 -3.12
N VAL A 44 2.03 -9.67 -2.72
CA VAL A 44 0.61 -9.43 -3.03
C VAL A 44 0.39 -9.10 -4.52
N LYS A 45 1.32 -8.36 -5.13
CA LYS A 45 1.28 -7.91 -6.54
C LYS A 45 -0.05 -7.26 -6.96
N PRO A 46 -0.54 -6.23 -6.24
CA PRO A 46 -1.86 -5.66 -6.50
C PRO A 46 -1.93 -4.85 -7.80
N SER A 47 -3.06 -4.89 -8.51
CA SER A 47 -3.23 -4.06 -9.72
C SER A 47 -3.26 -2.56 -9.42
N LYS A 48 -3.80 -2.17 -8.27
CA LYS A 48 -3.78 -0.79 -7.74
C LYS A 48 -3.35 -0.81 -6.27
N SER A 49 -2.64 0.21 -5.82
CA SER A 49 -2.35 0.38 -4.39
C SER A 49 -2.39 1.85 -3.96
N PHE A 50 -2.72 2.07 -2.69
CA PHE A 50 -2.62 3.39 -2.05
C PHE A 50 -2.13 3.24 -0.61
N ALA A 51 -1.52 4.29 -0.08
CA ALA A 51 -0.93 4.26 1.26
C ALA A 51 -1.97 4.53 2.36
N THR A 52 -1.84 3.81 3.47
CA THR A 52 -2.58 3.98 4.72
C THR A 52 -1.62 3.96 5.91
N HIS A 53 -2.15 4.19 7.11
CA HIS A 53 -1.38 4.14 8.36
C HIS A 53 -0.18 5.11 8.38
N ASN A 54 -0.27 6.22 7.65
CA ASN A 54 0.86 7.07 7.30
C ASN A 54 0.80 8.47 7.91
N ALA A 55 -0.17 8.77 8.78
CA ALA A 55 -0.37 10.09 9.39
C ALA A 55 0.80 10.58 10.25
N LEU A 56 1.70 9.68 10.67
CA LEU A 56 2.91 10.01 11.43
C LEU A 56 4.04 10.58 10.57
N LEU A 57 3.92 10.48 9.24
CA LEU A 57 4.96 10.95 8.32
C LEU A 57 4.80 12.45 8.07
N SER A 58 5.94 13.12 7.90
CA SER A 58 5.99 14.43 7.24
C SER A 58 5.81 14.25 5.73
N ASP A 59 5.64 15.36 4.99
CA ASP A 59 5.59 15.33 3.51
C ASP A 59 6.79 14.60 2.90
N LEU A 60 8.01 14.89 3.38
CA LEU A 60 9.22 14.19 2.93
C LEU A 60 9.19 12.68 3.27
N GLY A 61 8.64 12.32 4.44
CA GLY A 61 8.46 10.93 4.82
C GLY A 61 7.47 10.20 3.90
N HIS A 62 6.39 10.88 3.51
CA HIS A 62 5.46 10.37 2.52
C HIS A 62 6.16 10.15 1.16
N ASP A 63 6.92 11.11 0.66
CA ASP A 63 7.63 10.97 -0.62
C ASP A 63 8.57 9.75 -0.62
N LEU A 64 9.30 9.53 0.46
CA LEU A 64 10.20 8.39 0.61
C LEU A 64 9.44 7.06 0.66
N ASN A 65 8.44 6.93 1.55
CA ASN A 65 7.75 5.66 1.75
C ASN A 65 6.83 5.32 0.57
N ASN A 66 6.07 6.31 0.07
CA ASN A 66 5.23 6.14 -1.10
C ASN A 66 6.08 5.81 -2.34
N GLY A 67 7.26 6.42 -2.49
CA GLY A 67 8.19 6.10 -3.55
C GLY A 67 8.59 4.62 -3.58
N ARG A 68 8.78 3.98 -2.41
CA ARG A 68 9.09 2.55 -2.32
C ARG A 68 7.90 1.67 -2.67
N VAL A 69 6.71 1.98 -2.16
CA VAL A 69 5.49 1.23 -2.50
C VAL A 69 5.17 1.36 -3.99
N LYS A 70 5.28 2.57 -4.54
CA LYS A 70 5.13 2.87 -5.96
C LYS A 70 6.10 2.06 -6.80
N GLN A 71 7.40 2.13 -6.49
CA GLN A 71 8.45 1.41 -7.21
C GLN A 71 8.14 -0.09 -7.29
N VAL A 72 7.77 -0.73 -6.17
CA VAL A 72 7.46 -2.16 -6.16
C VAL A 72 6.16 -2.42 -6.91
N THR A 73 5.11 -1.64 -6.67
CA THR A 73 3.80 -1.78 -7.35
C THR A 73 3.93 -1.73 -8.88
N GLU A 74 4.66 -0.74 -9.39
CA GLU A 74 4.83 -0.52 -10.82
C GLU A 74 5.78 -1.54 -11.46
N SER A 75 6.69 -2.16 -10.68
CA SER A 75 7.63 -3.17 -11.19
C SER A 75 6.96 -4.42 -11.77
N PHE A 76 5.71 -4.69 -11.40
CA PHE A 76 4.89 -5.78 -11.96
C PHE A 76 3.64 -5.27 -12.69
N GLY A 77 3.62 -3.99 -13.07
CA GLY A 77 2.57 -3.39 -13.90
C GLY A 77 1.32 -2.91 -13.15
N GLY A 78 1.36 -2.83 -11.81
CA GLY A 78 0.31 -2.16 -11.03
C GLY A 78 0.48 -0.64 -11.02
N GLU A 79 -0.51 0.07 -10.48
CA GLU A 79 -0.51 1.52 -10.31
C GLU A 79 -0.57 1.90 -8.83
N PHE A 80 0.26 2.87 -8.39
CA PHE A 80 0.16 3.45 -7.05
C PHE A 80 -0.43 4.85 -7.09
N THR A 81 -1.42 5.10 -6.25
CA THR A 81 -2.04 6.42 -6.06
C THR A 81 -1.83 6.89 -4.62
N TYR A 82 -1.24 8.09 -4.45
CA TYR A 82 -1.17 8.71 -3.13
C TYR A 82 -2.45 9.54 -2.89
N LEU A 83 -3.29 9.08 -1.97
CA LEU A 83 -4.48 9.80 -1.53
C LEU A 83 -4.17 10.67 -0.31
N ARG A 84 -4.42 11.97 -0.42
CA ARG A 84 -4.41 12.92 0.70
C ARG A 84 -5.70 12.83 1.49
N VAL A 85 -5.70 13.37 2.71
CA VAL A 85 -6.90 13.45 3.55
C VAL A 85 -8.02 14.19 2.81
N GLY A 86 -9.15 13.52 2.61
CA GLY A 86 -10.31 14.05 1.90
C GLY A 86 -10.37 13.70 0.41
N GLU A 87 -9.31 13.12 -0.17
CA GLU A 87 -9.34 12.60 -1.54
C GLU A 87 -9.97 11.21 -1.60
N SER A 88 -10.44 10.83 -2.78
CA SER A 88 -11.09 9.55 -3.05
C SER A 88 -10.52 8.89 -4.30
N LEU A 89 -10.66 7.57 -4.38
CA LEU A 89 -10.33 6.75 -5.54
C LEU A 89 -11.54 5.90 -5.92
N ASP A 90 -11.94 5.98 -7.18
CA ASP A 90 -12.94 5.07 -7.75
C ASP A 90 -12.28 3.76 -8.19
N ILE A 91 -12.84 2.64 -7.74
CA ILE A 91 -12.28 1.29 -7.92
C ILE A 91 -13.30 0.28 -8.44
#